data_AF-A0A151A6S4-F1
#
_entry.id   AF-A0A151A6S4-F1
#
_cell.length_a   1.000
_cell.length_b   1.000
_cell.length_c   1.000
_cell.angle_alpha   90.00
_cell.angle_beta   90.00
_cell.angle_gamma   90.00
#
_symmetry.space_group_name_H-M   'P 1'
#
loop_
_entity.id
_entity.type
_entity.pdbx_description
1 polymer ?
#
loop_
_entity_poly.entity_id
_entity_poly.type
_entity_poly.pdbx_seq_one_letter_code
_entity_poly.pdbx_strand_id
1 'polypeptide(L)' 'MTFYDFVITFIEDDTPLGTLAHNVRSDKNFPKNETCHSTLRKYFHSHYLDHEMLESANRALSLYRVNYK' A
#
# COMPACT_ATOMS: atom_id res chain seq x y z
N MET A 1 9.96 -6.21 -7.74
CA MET A 1 8.52 -6.32 -7.41
C MET A 1 8.08 -4.98 -6.84
N THR A 2 6.99 -4.39 -7.33
CA THR A 2 6.54 -3.07 -6.86
C THR A 2 5.75 -3.20 -5.55
N PHE A 3 5.50 -2.08 -4.87
CA PHE A 3 4.59 -2.10 -3.72
C PHE A 3 3.17 -2.51 -4.15
N TYR A 4 2.76 -2.12 -5.35
CA TYR A 4 1.46 -2.48 -5.90
C TYR A 4 1.33 -4.00 -6.06
N ASP A 5 2.31 -4.66 -6.68
CA ASP A 5 2.32 -6.13 -6.80
C ASP A 5 2.24 -6.80 -5.43
N PHE A 6 2.96 -6.28 -4.43
CA PHE A 6 2.93 -6.79 -3.08
C PHE A 6 1.56 -6.62 -2.41
N VAL A 7 0.92 -5.44 -2.50
CA VAL A 7 -0.36 -5.23 -1.82
C VAL A 7 -1.50 -6.00 -2.50
N ILE A 8 -1.45 -6.15 -3.83
CA ILE A 8 -2.47 -6.89 -4.60
C ILE A 8 -2.53 -8.37 -4.22
N THR A 9 -1.46 -8.98 -3.70
CA THR A 9 -1.53 -10.37 -3.23
C THR A 9 -2.47 -10.56 -2.05
N PHE A 10 -2.75 -9.50 -1.29
CA PHE A 10 -3.66 -9.53 -0.13
C PHE A 10 -5.10 -9.16 -0.50
N ILE A 11 -5.42 -8.99 -1.78
CA ILE A 11 -6.70 -8.44 -2.18
C ILE A 11 -7.90 -9.34 -1.87
N GLU A 12 -7.64 -10.63 -1.66
CA GLU A 12 -8.62 -11.64 -1.26
C GLU A 12 -8.63 -11.87 0.27
N ASP A 13 -7.71 -11.26 1.01
CA ASP A 13 -7.68 -11.33 2.47
C ASP A 13 -8.71 -10.39 3.10
N ASP A 14 -9.51 -10.91 4.03
CA ASP A 14 -10.40 -10.11 4.88
C ASP A 14 -9.62 -9.46 6.03
N THR A 15 -8.59 -8.69 5.67
CA THR A 15 -7.71 -7.99 6.62
C THR A 15 -7.58 -6.52 6.21
N PRO A 16 -7.10 -5.62 7.10
CA PRO A 16 -6.87 -4.22 6.75
C PRO A 16 -5.93 -4.04 5.54
N LEU A 17 -5.03 -5.01 5.31
CA LEU A 17 -4.17 -5.06 4.11
C LEU A 17 -4.97 -5.35 2.84
N GLY A 18 -5.97 -6.22 2.89
CA GLY A 18 -6.86 -6.50 1.77
C GLY A 18 -7.81 -5.35 1.45
N THR A 19 -8.30 -4.66 2.48
CA THR A 19 -9.01 -3.38 2.30
C THR A 19 -8.10 -2.35 1.63
N LEU A 20 -6.85 -2.20 2.07
CA LEU A 20 -5.88 -1.33 1.41
C LEU A 20 -5.64 -1.74 -0.05
N ALA A 21 -5.51 -3.05 -0.33
CA ALA A 21 -5.33 -3.57 -1.67
C ALA A 21 -6.51 -3.23 -2.58
N HIS A 22 -7.74 -3.33 -2.09
CA HIS A 22 -8.94 -2.92 -2.81
C HIS A 22 -8.91 -1.42 -3.15
N ASN A 23 -8.51 -0.57 -2.20
CA ASN A 23 -8.41 0.87 -2.42
C ASN A 23 -7.33 1.23 -3.42
N VAL A 24 -6.13 0.66 -3.27
CA VAL A 24 -5.01 0.85 -4.19
C VAL A 24 -5.33 0.31 -5.59
N ARG A 25 -6.07 -0.80 -5.72
CA ARG A 25 -6.55 -1.32 -7.02
C ARG A 25 -7.56 -0.38 -7.67
N SER A 26 -8.45 0.20 -6.88
CA SER A 26 -9.48 1.14 -7.34
C SER A 26 -8.89 2.51 -7.72
N ASP A 27 -7.82 2.92 -7.05
CA ASP A 27 -7.10 4.16 -7.29
C ASP A 27 -6.31 4.10 -8.62
N LYS A 28 -6.85 4.80 -9.63
CA LYS A 28 -6.23 4.90 -10.96
C LYS A 28 -4.97 5.77 -10.98
N ASN A 29 -4.78 6.65 -10.00
CA ASN A 29 -3.63 7.55 -9.90
C ASN A 29 -2.51 6.94 -9.06
N PHE A 30 -2.75 5.79 -8.43
CA PHE A 30 -1.76 5.13 -7.61
C PHE A 30 -0.51 4.79 -8.44
N PRO A 31 0.70 5.17 -7.98
CA PRO A 31 1.92 4.95 -8.74
C PRO A 31 2.34 3.47 -8.66
N LYS A 32 1.79 2.65 -9.55
CA LYS A 32 1.98 1.18 -9.56
C LYS A 32 3.43 0.75 -9.74
N ASN A 33 4.22 1.55 -10.45
CA ASN A 33 5.64 1.26 -10.70
C ASN A 33 6.57 1.78 -9.60
N GLU A 34 6.02 2.43 -8.57
CA GLU A 34 6.82 3.00 -7.50
C GLU A 34 7.30 1.91 -6.54
N THR A 35 8.59 1.99 -6.23
CA THR A 35 9.30 1.08 -5.32
C THR A 35 9.91 1.86 -4.16
N CYS A 36 10.04 3.19 -4.32
CA CYS A 36 10.57 4.04 -3.27
C CYS A 36 9.57 4.19 -2.13
N HIS A 37 9.89 3.56 -1.00
CA HIS A 37 9.14 3.64 0.24
C HIS A 37 8.81 5.08 0.67
N SER A 38 9.75 6.01 0.53
CA SER A 38 9.54 7.42 0.88
C SER A 38 8.50 8.10 -0.03
N THR A 39 8.49 7.78 -1.32
CA THR A 39 7.50 8.33 -2.27
C THR A 39 6.12 7.77 -1.99
N LEU A 40 6.01 6.45 -1.80
CA LEU A 40 4.76 5.77 -1.44
C LEU A 40 4.19 6.30 -0.13
N ARG A 41 5.02 6.42 0.92
CA ARG A 41 4.57 6.95 2.21
C ARG A 41 4.04 8.37 2.11
N LYS A 42 4.68 9.23 1.30
CA LYS A 42 4.18 10.59 1.03
C LYS A 42 2.85 10.56 0.28
N TYR A 43 2.71 9.67 -0.71
CA TYR A 43 1.45 9.48 -1.43
C TYR A 43 0.33 9.07 -0.46
N PHE A 44 0.58 8.06 0.40
CA PHE A 44 -0.41 7.63 1.39
C PHE A 44 -0.81 8.75 2.34
N HIS A 45 0.15 9.50 2.89
CA HIS A 45 -0.13 10.65 3.75
C HIS A 45 -0.91 11.78 3.07
N SER A 46 -0.77 11.94 1.75
CA SER A 46 -1.44 13.01 1.02
C SER A 46 -2.81 12.59 0.47
N HIS A 47 -3.02 11.29 0.21
CA HIS A 47 -4.22 10.77 -0.45
C HIS A 47 -5.18 10.07 0.54
N TYR A 48 -4.65 9.44 1.58
CA TYR A 48 -5.43 8.77 2.61
C TYR A 48 -5.43 9.63 3.87
N LEU A 49 -6.58 10.25 4.14
CA LEU A 49 -6.82 11.04 5.36
C LEU A 49 -7.26 10.17 6.54
N ASP A 50 -7.67 8.94 6.26
CA ASP A 50 -8.16 7.99 7.24
C ASP A 50 -7.00 7.38 8.03
N HIS A 51 -7.07 7.45 9.35
CA HIS A 51 -5.98 7.01 10.23
C HIS A 51 -5.75 5.49 10.13
N GLU A 52 -6.82 4.71 10.06
CA GLU A 52 -6.74 3.24 10.00
C GLU A 52 -6.15 2.78 8.67
N MET A 53 -6.52 3.43 7.56
CA MET A 53 -5.88 3.17 6.26
C MET A 53 -4.40 3.56 6.26
N LEU A 54 -4.06 4.69 6.89
CA LEU A 54 -2.68 5.14 6.96
C LEU A 54 -1.81 4.18 7.77
N GLU A 55 -2.31 3.66 8.89
CA GLU A 55 -1.64 2.63 9.68
C GLU A 55 -1.50 1.33 8.89
N SER A 56 -2.55 0.91 8.18
CA SER A 56 -2.52 -0.26 7.29
C SER A 56 -1.48 -0.11 6.18
N ALA A 57 -1.42 1.07 5.54
CA ALA A 57 -0.44 1.38 4.52
C ALA A 57 0.99 1.42 5.07
N ASN A 58 1.22 2.03 6.24
CA ASN A 58 2.52 2.02 6.90
C ASN A 58 2.96 0.60 7.28
N ARG A 59 2.03 -0.24 7.74
CA ARG A 59 2.31 -1.65 8.06
C ARG A 59 2.67 -2.44 6.81
N ALA A 60 1.90 -2.28 5.73
CA ALA A 60 2.20 -2.88 4.43
C ALA A 60 3.58 -2.46 3.92
N LEU A 61 3.90 -1.16 4.01
CA LEU A 61 5.18 -0.60 3.58
C LEU A 61 6.35 -1.16 4.38
N SER A 62 6.17 -1.32 5.71
CA SER A 62 7.16 -1.95 6.58
C SER A 62 7.40 -3.41 6.19
N LEU A 63 6.31 -4.18 5.98
CA LEU A 63 6.39 -5.57 5.54
C LEU A 63 7.10 -5.70 4.18
N TYR A 64 6.76 -4.85 3.22
CA TYR A 64 7.39 -4.81 1.90
C TYR A 64 8.90 -4.54 2.02
N ARG A 65 9.29 -3.56 2.84
CA ARG A 65 10.71 -3.24 3.11
C ARG A 65 11.48 -4.39 3.75
N VAL A 66 10.83 -5.19 4.60
CA VAL A 66 11.45 -6.34 5.28
C VAL A 66 11.58 -7.54 4.34
N ASN A 67 10.58 -7.81 3.50
CA ASN A 67 10.52 -9.03 2.68
C ASN A 67 11.23 -8.93 1.32
N TYR A 68 11.43 -7.72 0.77
CA TYR A 68 11.93 -7.53 -0.60
C TYR A 68 13.21 -6.69 -0.67
N LYS A 69 14.09 -6.89 0.32
CA LYS A 69 15.37 -6.18 0.44
C LYS A 69 16.50 -6.88 -0.31
#